data_AF-R0L5S1-F1
#
_entry.id   AF-R0L5S1-F1
#
_cell.length_a   1.000
_cell.length_b   1.000
_cell.length_c   1.000
_cell.angle_alpha   90.00
_cell.angle_beta   90.00
_cell.angle_gamma   90.00
#
_symmetry.space_group_name_H-M   'P 1'
#
loop_
_entity.id
_entity.type
_entity.pdbx_description
1 polymer ?
#
loop_
_entity_poly.entity_id
_entity_poly.type
_entity_poly.pdbx_seq_one_letter_code
_entity_poly.pdbx_strand_id
1 'polypeptide(L)' 'MYDKEKVPDEYFTILLDYLQGLQGKARDTTVQKAEALMKELDGSDAEDPSMVEKSERIRQVLQLLS' A
#
# COMPACT_ATOMS: atom_id res chain seq x y z
N MET A 1 -6.57 -0.37 -7.93
CA MET A 1 -5.33 -1.09 -7.54
C MET A 1 -4.18 -0.17 -7.91
N TYR A 2 -3.21 0.00 -7.02
CA TYR A 2 -2.23 1.10 -7.04
C TYR A 2 -1.35 1.10 -8.29
N ASP A 3 -1.40 2.19 -9.08
CA ASP A 3 -0.51 2.44 -10.21
C ASP A 3 0.41 3.60 -9.83
N LYS A 4 1.73 3.38 -9.88
CA LYS A 4 2.73 4.44 -9.62
C LYS A 4 2.60 5.60 -10.61
N GLU A 5 2.19 5.32 -11.85
CA GLU A 5 1.88 6.36 -12.84
C GLU A 5 0.64 7.20 -12.48
N LYS A 6 -0.26 6.65 -11.64
CA LYS A 6 -1.49 7.32 -11.21
C LYS A 6 -1.37 7.98 -9.84
N VAL A 7 -0.42 7.55 -9.01
CA VAL A 7 -0.16 8.12 -7.67
C VAL A 7 1.33 8.40 -7.49
N PRO A 8 1.78 9.57 -7.97
CA PRO A 8 3.09 10.12 -7.61
C PRO A 8 3.27 10.22 -6.10
N ASP A 9 4.54 10.28 -5.67
CA ASP A 9 4.94 10.28 -4.27
C ASP A 9 4.32 11.44 -3.49
N GLU A 10 4.14 12.58 -4.16
CA GLU A 10 3.47 13.78 -3.61
C GLU A 10 2.02 13.50 -3.18
N TYR A 11 1.33 12.59 -3.89
CA TYR A 11 -0.04 12.18 -3.56
C TYR A 11 -0.08 10.98 -2.62
N PHE A 12 1.05 10.30 -2.40
CA PHE A 12 1.09 9.15 -1.50
C PHE A 12 0.85 9.57 -0.05
N THR A 13 1.39 10.70 0.39
CA THR A 13 1.10 11.24 1.72
C THR A 13 -0.38 11.59 1.89
N ILE A 14 -1.00 12.18 0.87
CA ILE A 14 -2.45 12.49 0.86
C ILE A 14 -3.28 11.20 0.92
N LEU A 15 -2.85 10.15 0.22
CA LEU A 15 -3.47 8.83 0.29
C LEU A 15 -3.39 8.26 1.71
N LEU A 16 -2.25 8.35 2.38
CA LEU A 16 -2.10 7.90 3.76
C LEU A 16 -3.06 8.64 4.69
N ASP A 17 -3.16 9.97 4.60
CA ASP A 17 -4.11 10.76 5.39
C ASP A 17 -5.56 10.32 5.15
N TYR A 18 -5.93 10.06 3.90
CA TYR A 18 -7.26 9.54 3.55
C TYR A 18 -7.51 8.15 4.15
N LEU A 19 -6.51 7.27 4.11
CA LEU A 19 -6.59 5.92 4.68
C LEU A 19 -6.68 5.96 6.22
N GLN A 20 -6.01 6.90 6.87
CA GLN A 20 -6.10 7.12 8.31
C GLN A 20 -7.52 7.49 8.75
N GLY A 21 -8.27 8.19 7.90
CA GLY A 21 -9.67 8.53 8.14
C GLY A 21 -10.64 7.35 8.00
N LEU A 22 -10.21 6.20 7.47
CA LEU A 22 -11.08 5.04 7.30
C LEU A 22 -11.40 4.38 8.63
N GLN A 23 -12.68 4.02 8.80
CA GLN A 23 -13.18 3.36 10.00
C GLN A 23 -14.01 2.12 9.66
N GLY A 24 -14.02 1.16 10.59
CA GLY A 24 -14.76 -0.09 10.48
C GLY A 24 -14.39 -0.88 9.22
N LYS A 25 -15.41 -1.38 8.51
CA LYS A 25 -15.24 -2.31 7.38
C LYS A 25 -14.37 -1.76 6.24
N ALA A 26 -14.31 -0.45 6.04
CA ALA A 26 -13.48 0.17 5.01
C ALA A 26 -11.98 0.09 5.34
N ARG A 27 -11.64 0.25 6.63
CA ARG A 27 -10.27 0.02 7.14
C ARG A 27 -9.90 -1.44 6.99
N ASP A 28 -10.73 -2.35 7.47
CA ASP A 28 -10.46 -3.79 7.42
C ASP A 28 -10.26 -4.29 5.98
N THR A 29 -11.10 -3.83 5.05
CA THR A 29 -10.97 -4.19 3.63
C THR A 29 -9.67 -3.65 3.03
N THR A 30 -9.22 -2.46 3.45
CA THR A 30 -7.96 -1.88 2.98
C THR A 30 -6.77 -2.65 3.51
N VAL A 31 -6.79 -3.03 4.79
CA VAL A 31 -5.75 -3.87 5.41
C VAL A 31 -5.64 -5.21 4.67
N GLN A 32 -6.75 -5.92 4.49
CA GLN A 32 -6.74 -7.20 3.78
C GLN A 32 -6.19 -7.10 2.35
N LYS A 33 -6.54 -6.03 1.63
CA LYS A 33 -6.01 -5.78 0.28
C LYS A 33 -4.53 -5.46 0.30
N ALA A 34 -4.07 -4.68 1.26
CA ALA A 34 -2.65 -4.35 1.43
C ALA A 34 -1.82 -5.60 1.81
N GLU A 35 -2.33 -6.46 2.68
CA GLU A 35 -1.69 -7.73 3.04
C GLU A 35 -1.62 -8.69 1.84
N ALA A 36 -2.69 -8.78 1.05
CA ALA A 36 -2.69 -9.59 -0.17
C ALA A 36 -1.64 -9.10 -1.17
N LEU A 37 -1.55 -7.79 -1.37
CA LEU A 37 -0.53 -7.18 -2.24
C LEU A 37 0.89 -7.42 -1.73
N MET A 38 1.12 -7.35 -0.42
CA MET A 38 2.43 -7.63 0.17
C MET A 38 2.86 -9.08 -0.09
N LYS A 39 1.93 -10.04 0.03
CA LYS A 39 2.19 -11.45 -0.29
C LYS A 39 2.46 -11.70 -1.77
N GLU A 40 1.77 -11.00 -2.67
CA GLU A 40 2.03 -11.08 -4.11
C GLU A 40 3.42 -10.52 -4.47
N LEU A 41 3.85 -9.45 -3.79
CA LEU A 41 5.17 -8.86 -3.96
C LEU A 41 6.28 -9.73 -3.38
N ASP A 42 6.09 -10.33 -2.20
CA ASP A 42 7.06 -11.25 -1.59
C ASP A 42 7.28 -12.53 -2.43
N GLY A 43 6.26 -12.92 -3.23
CA GLY A 43 6.35 -14.06 -4.16
C GLY A 43 6.86 -13.71 -5.56
N SER A 44 7.03 -12.43 -5.87
CA SER A 44 7.57 -11.95 -7.15
C SER A 44 9.05 -11.64 -6.98
N ASP A 45 9.87 -11.90 -8.00
CA ASP A 45 11.33 -11.69 -7.93
C ASP A 45 11.63 -10.24 -7.51
N ALA A 46 12.12 -10.07 -6.28
CA ALA A 46 12.25 -8.79 -5.58
C ALA A 46 13.39 -7.89 -6.12
N GLU A 47 13.92 -8.22 -7.30
CA GLU A 47 15.04 -7.53 -7.93
C GLU A 47 14.61 -6.30 -8.76
N ASP A 48 13.31 -6.12 -9.03
CA ASP A 48 12.82 -4.91 -9.68
C ASP A 48 12.76 -3.74 -8.67
N PRO A 49 13.52 -2.65 -8.88
CA PRO A 49 13.51 -1.48 -7.98
C PRO A 49 12.10 -0.85 -7.84
N SER A 50 11.22 -1.01 -8.82
CA SER A 50 9.82 -0.58 -8.72
C SER A 50 8.99 -1.48 -7.79
N MET A 51 9.35 -2.77 -7.64
CA MET A 51 8.69 -3.69 -6.70
C MET A 51 9.15 -3.44 -5.27
N VAL A 52 10.43 -3.10 -5.07
CA VAL A 52 10.97 -2.70 -3.76
C VAL A 52 10.26 -1.44 -3.25
N GLU A 53 10.11 -0.41 -4.08
CA GLU A 53 9.39 0.80 -3.67
C GLU A 53 7.89 0.53 -3.41
N LYS A 54 7.26 -0.35 -4.19
CA LYS A 54 5.85 -0.74 -3.97
C LYS A 54 5.68 -1.48 -2.64
N SER A 55 6.59 -2.38 -2.31
CA SER A 55 6.54 -3.14 -1.06
C SER A 55 6.74 -2.23 0.16
N GLU A 56 7.65 -1.26 0.07
CA GLU A 56 7.83 -0.23 1.11
C GLU A 56 6.56 0.59 1.35
N ARG A 57 5.89 1.04 0.27
CA ARG A 57 4.63 1.80 0.39
C ARG A 57 3.51 0.99 1.01
N ILE A 58 3.33 -0.26 0.58
CA ILE A 58 2.33 -1.15 1.17
C ILE A 58 2.63 -1.37 2.65
N ARG A 59 3.90 -1.49 3.03
CA ARG A 59 4.32 -1.60 4.43
C ARG A 59 3.94 -0.36 5.24
N GLN A 60 4.10 0.84 4.68
CA GLN A 60 3.66 2.08 5.33
C GLN A 60 2.13 2.11 5.53
N VAL A 61 1.36 1.68 4.52
CA VAL A 61 -0.09 1.57 4.65
C VAL A 61 -0.49 0.58 5.75
N LEU A 62 0.16 -0.59 5.80
CA LEU A 62 -0.10 -1.59 6.84
C LEU A 62 0.27 -1.09 8.24
N GLN A 63 1.40 -0.38 8.38
CA GLN A 63 1.79 0.24 9.65
C GLN A 63 0.81 1.30 10.13
N LEU A 64 0.27 2.11 9.21
CA LEU A 64 -0.72 3.14 9.53
C LEU A 64 -2.06 2.54 9.99
N LEU A 65 -2.45 1.42 9.39
CA LEU A 65 -3.73 0.75 9.64
C LEU A 65 -3.64 -0.34 10.71
N SER A 66 -2.47 -0.54 11.33
CA SER A 66 -2.26 -1.45 12.48
C SER A 66 -2.76 -0.87 13.80
#